data_AF-A0A151QMC3-F1
#
_entry.id   AF-A0A151QMC3-F1
#
_cell.length_a   1.000
_cell.length_b   1.000
_cell.length_c   1.000
_cell.angle_alpha   90.00
_cell.angle_beta   90.00
_cell.angle_gamma   90.00
#
_symmetry.space_group_name_H-M   'P 1'
#
loop_
_entity.id
_entity.type
_entity.pdbx_description
1 polymer ?
#
loop_
_entity_poly.entity_id
_entity_poly.type
_entity_poly.pdbx_seq_one_letter_code
_entity_poly.pdbx_strand_id
1 'polypeptide(L)' 'MSQREKRPAISNDYMVYLHELETDSSINENDPVSFSQAVSCDNSEKWLNAMKEELKSMEQNDGWDLVELSEGCKRVGCK' A
#
# COMPACT_ATOMS: atom_id res chain seq x y z
N MET A 1 32.13 -39.18 -15.72
CA MET A 1 31.66 -38.09 -14.84
C MET A 1 30.47 -37.41 -15.51
N SER A 2 29.23 -37.81 -15.21
CA SER A 2 28.04 -37.17 -15.78
C SER A 2 27.70 -35.95 -14.93
N GLN A 3 27.97 -34.75 -15.46
CA GLN A 3 27.43 -33.52 -14.89
C GLN A 3 25.99 -33.39 -15.38
N ARG A 4 25.04 -33.85 -14.57
CA ARG A 4 23.62 -33.58 -14.80
C ARG A 4 23.36 -32.12 -14.43
N GLU A 5 23.10 -31.28 -15.42
CA GLU A 5 22.69 -29.89 -15.19
C GLU A 5 21.41 -29.90 -14.35
N LYS A 6 21.48 -29.27 -13.17
CA LYS A 6 20.32 -29.10 -12.30
C LYS A 6 19.46 -28.01 -12.92
N ARG A 7 18.30 -28.39 -13.45
CA ARG A 7 17.30 -27.40 -13.87
C ARG A 7 16.87 -26.60 -12.65
N PRO A 8 16.71 -25.27 -12.76
CA PRO A 8 16.17 -24.46 -11.68
C PRO A 8 14.84 -25.05 -11.21
N ALA A 9 14.64 -25.13 -9.89
CA ALA A 9 13.38 -25.62 -9.32
C ALA A 9 12.22 -24.63 -9.52
N ILE A 10 12.54 -23.40 -9.92
CA ILE A 10 11.62 -22.29 -10.07
C ILE A 10 11.45 -22.04 -11.57
N SER A 11 10.19 -22.00 -12.02
CA SER A 11 9.85 -21.69 -13.41
C SER A 11 10.18 -20.23 -13.74
N ASN A 12 10.61 -19.97 -14.98
CA ASN A 12 10.84 -18.61 -15.46
C ASN A 12 9.60 -17.72 -15.28
N ASP A 13 8.41 -18.29 -15.45
CA ASP A 13 7.13 -17.59 -15.29
C ASP A 13 6.95 -17.06 -13.86
N TYR A 14 7.52 -17.74 -12.85
CA TYR A 14 7.48 -17.29 -11.47
C TYR A 14 8.43 -16.10 -11.23
N MET A 15 9.56 -16.06 -11.92
CA MET A 15 10.50 -14.93 -11.85
C MET A 15 9.94 -13.68 -12.52
N VAL A 16 9.23 -13.85 -13.65
CA VAL A 16 8.52 -12.76 -14.33
C VAL A 16 7.41 -12.21 -13.43
N TYR A 17 6.62 -13.09 -12.80
CA TYR A 17 5.59 -12.69 -11.86
C TYR A 17 6.14 -11.93 -10.65
N LEU A 18 7.25 -12.39 -10.06
CA LEU A 18 7.89 -11.69 -8.93
C LEU A 18 8.43 -10.31 -9.34
N HIS A 19 9.06 -10.21 -10.51
CA HIS A 19 9.55 -8.95 -11.05
C HIS A 19 8.37 -7.99 -11.33
N GLU A 20 7.29 -8.49 -11.92
CA GLU A 20 6.05 -7.73 -12.13
C GLU A 20 5.45 -7.25 -10.80
N LEU A 21 5.42 -8.09 -9.76
CA LEU A 21 4.96 -7.70 -8.43
C LEU A 21 5.86 -6.67 -7.76
N GLU A 22 7.17 -6.72 -7.95
CA GLU A 22 8.13 -5.73 -7.44
C GLU A 22 7.99 -4.40 -8.19
N THR A 23 7.70 -4.45 -9.49
CA THR A 23 7.42 -3.25 -10.31
C THR A 23 6.01 -2.68 -10.12
N ASP A 24 5.02 -3.47 -9.74
CA ASP A 24 3.65 -3.03 -9.39
C ASP A 24 3.58 -2.61 -7.92
N SER A 25 4.38 -3.24 -7.07
CA SER A 25 4.80 -2.71 -5.76
C SER A 25 5.83 -1.59 -5.91
N SER A 26 5.93 -0.95 -7.10
CA SER A 26 6.57 0.34 -7.16
C SER A 26 5.78 1.22 -6.20
N ILE A 27 6.37 1.43 -5.03
CA ILE A 27 6.64 2.76 -4.54
C ILE A 27 7.02 3.55 -5.80
N ASN A 28 6.04 4.13 -6.48
CA ASN A 28 6.29 5.18 -7.43
C ASN A 28 7.17 6.12 -6.60
N GLU A 29 8.39 6.40 -7.05
CA GLU A 29 9.31 7.26 -6.31
C GLU A 29 8.70 8.64 -6.01
N ASN A 30 7.62 8.98 -6.72
CA ASN A 30 6.80 10.15 -6.55
C ASN A 30 5.61 9.98 -5.59
N ASP A 31 5.29 8.74 -5.19
CA ASP A 31 4.22 8.47 -4.23
C ASP A 31 4.74 8.80 -2.82
N PRO A 32 4.05 9.70 -2.10
CA PRO A 32 4.51 10.13 -0.80
C PRO A 32 4.36 9.00 0.22
N VAL A 33 5.48 8.53 0.78
CA VAL A 33 5.48 7.49 1.83
C VAL A 33 5.10 8.02 3.21
N SER A 34 4.91 9.34 3.35
CA SER A 34 4.50 10.00 4.58
C SER A 34 3.51 11.13 4.33
N PHE A 35 2.67 11.43 5.33
CA PHE A 35 1.75 12.58 5.27
C PHE A 35 2.50 13.88 4.96
N SER A 36 3.65 14.10 5.60
CA SER A 36 4.47 15.31 5.39
C SER A 36 4.90 15.45 3.93
N GLN A 37 5.27 14.34 3.27
CA GLN A 37 5.64 14.36 1.85
C GLN A 37 4.43 14.57 0.95
N ALA A 38 3.28 14.00 1.31
CA ALA A 38 2.04 14.15 0.56
C ALA A 38 1.54 15.59 0.56
N VAL A 39 1.64 16.28 1.70
CA VAL A 39 1.22 17.68 1.81
C VAL A 39 2.24 18.67 1.23
N SER A 40 3.51 18.27 1.08
CA SER A 40 4.56 19.09 0.50
C SER A 40 4.76 18.89 -1.00
N CYS A 41 4.12 17.89 -1.61
CA CYS A 41 4.29 17.62 -3.04
C CYS A 41 3.41 18.54 -3.90
N ASP A 42 3.77 18.69 -5.17
CA ASP A 42 3.00 19.49 -6.13
C ASP A 42 1.57 18.99 -6.32
N ASN A 43 1.33 17.70 -6.04
CA ASN A 43 0.01 17.07 -6.08
C ASN A 43 -0.72 17.12 -4.72
N SER A 44 -0.22 17.86 -3.72
CA SER A 44 -0.81 17.96 -2.38
C SER A 44 -2.29 18.28 -2.37
N GLU A 45 -2.74 19.18 -3.25
CA GLU A 45 -4.16 19.52 -3.40
C GLU A 45 -5.00 18.33 -3.89
N LYS A 46 -4.47 17.53 -4.82
CA LYS A 46 -5.15 16.32 -5.31
C LYS A 46 -5.25 15.26 -4.20
N TRP A 47 -4.19 15.07 -3.44
CA TRP A 47 -4.19 14.17 -2.28
C TRP A 47 -5.18 14.62 -1.20
N LEU A 48 -5.24 15.92 -0.94
CA LEU A 48 -6.20 16.50 0.01
C LEU A 48 -7.65 16.29 -0.46
N ASN A 49 -7.91 16.50 -1.75
CA ASN A 49 -9.23 16.31 -2.31
C ASN A 49 -9.62 14.83 -2.33
N ALA A 50 -8.72 13.92 -2.70
CA ALA A 50 -8.95 12.48 -2.61
C ALA A 50 -9.27 12.03 -1.18
N MET A 51 -8.52 12.51 -0.18
CA MET A 51 -8.80 12.22 1.23
C MET A 51 -10.18 12.71 1.67
N LYS A 52 -10.61 13.89 1.22
CA LYS A 52 -11.95 14.42 1.51
C LYS A 52 -13.05 13.60 0.84
N GLU A 53 -12.86 13.20 -0.41
CA GLU A 53 -13.82 12.37 -1.13
C GLU A 53 -13.95 10.98 -0.49
N GLU A 54 -12.84 10.38 -0.03
CA GLU A 54 -12.85 9.13 0.74
C GLU A 54 -13.61 9.30 2.07
N LEU A 55 -13.35 10.36 2.85
CA LEU A 55 -14.09 10.65 4.08
C LEU A 55 -15.59 10.81 3.84
N LYS A 56 -15.95 11.54 2.77
CA LYS A 56 -17.34 11.73 2.36
C LYS A 56 -17.96 10.43 1.87
N SER A 57 -17.20 9.55 1.23
CA SER A 57 -17.65 8.22 0.84
C SER A 57 -17.91 7.35 2.07
N MET A 58 -17.04 7.39 3.08
CA MET A 58 -17.24 6.68 4.35
C MET A 58 -18.50 7.17 5.08
N GLU A 59 -18.76 8.48 5.07
CA GLU A 59 -19.99 9.08 5.62
C GLU A 59 -21.24 8.64 4.82
N GLN A 60 -21.16 8.62 3.49
CA GLN A 60 -22.29 8.24 2.63
C GLN A 60 -22.61 6.74 2.64
N ASN A 61 -21.62 5.89 2.95
CA ASN A 61 -21.79 4.45 2.86
C ASN A 61 -22.38 3.83 4.15
N ASP A 62 -22.67 4.62 5.20
CA ASP A 62 -23.30 4.25 6.49
C ASP A 62 -22.73 2.97 7.17
N GLY A 63 -21.61 2.45 6.67
CA GLY A 63 -21.03 1.15 7.05
C GLY A 63 -19.98 1.26 8.14
N TRP A 64 -19.68 2.47 8.60
CA TRP A 64 -18.68 2.75 9.62
C TRP A 64 -19.33 3.41 10.83
N ASP A 65 -19.52 2.63 11.90
CA ASP A 65 -19.96 3.15 13.19
C ASP A 65 -18.73 3.70 13.92
N LEU A 66 -18.68 5.03 14.15
CA LEU A 66 -17.57 5.68 14.84
C LEU A 66 -17.70 5.44 16.35
N VAL A 67 -17.28 4.27 16.80
CA VAL A 67 -17.32 3.90 18.21
C VAL A 67 -16.22 4.64 18.98
N GLU A 68 -16.59 5.34 20.05
CA GLU A 68 -15.61 5.91 20.98
C GLU A 68 -14.74 4.81 21.58
N LEU A 69 -13.42 4.98 21.47
CA LEU A 69 -12.45 4.10 22.11
C LEU A 69 -12.67 4.15 23.63
N SER A 70 -13.07 3.03 24.22
CA SER A 70 -13.19 2.91 25.67
C SER A 70 -11.86 3.19 26.37
N GLU A 71 -11.92 3.91 27.50
CA GLU A 71 -10.76 4.23 28.31
C GLU A 71 -10.01 2.93 28.70
N GLY A 72 -8.87 2.68 28.06
CA GLY A 72 -8.06 1.48 28.28
C GLY A 72 -7.73 0.67 27.01
N CYS A 73 -8.34 0.97 25.87
CA CYS A 73 -8.00 0.33 24.60
C CYS A 73 -6.64 0.80 24.08
N LYS A 74 -5.68 -0.13 23.93
CA LYS A 74 -4.37 0.15 23.33
C LYS A 74 -4.57 0.42 21.83
N ARG A 75 -4.04 1.55 21.34
CA ARG A 75 -3.93 1.80 19.90
C ARG A 75 -3.14 0.67 19.26
N VAL A 76 -3.64 0.09 18.16
CA VAL A 76 -2.88 -0.88 17.38
C VAL A 76 -1.67 -0.17 16.80
N GLY A 77 -0.51 -0.38 17.39
CA GLY A 77 0.75 0.08 16.83
C GLY A 77 1.07 -0.77 15.62
N CYS A 78 1.11 -0.16 14.44
CA CYS A 78 1.72 -0.79 13.28
C CYS A 78 3.23 -0.89 13.56
N LYS A 79 3.83 -2.05 13.27
CA LYS A 79 5.26 -2.30 13.46
C LYS A 79 6.01 -1.96 12.19
#